data_AF-A0A2S6AYQ3-F1
#
_entry.id   AF-A0A2S6AYQ3-F1
#
_cell.length_a   1.000
_cell.length_b   1.000
_cell.length_c   1.000
_cell.angle_alpha   90.00
_cell.angle_beta   90.00
_cell.angle_gamma   90.00
#
_symmetry.space_group_name_H-M   'P 1'
#
loop_
_entity.id
_entity.type
_entity.pdbx_description
1 polymer ?
#
loop_
_entity_poly.entity_id
_entity_poly.type
_entity_poly.pdbx_seq_one_letter_code
_entity_poly.pdbx_strand_id
1 'polypeptide(L)' 'MPIKIPDALPAKEVLAGENIFVMDESHAYRQDIRPLRIG' A
#
# COMPACT_ATOMS: atom_id res chain seq x y z
N MET A 1 -3.05 -5.05 2.95
CA MET A 1 -2.86 -3.67 3.44
C MET A 1 -1.54 -3.19 2.91
N PRO A 2 -1.53 -2.35 1.86
CA PRO A 2 -0.29 -1.78 1.37
C PRO A 2 0.33 -0.91 2.47
N ILE A 3 1.66 -0.91 2.53
CA ILE A 3 2.40 -0.12 3.50
C ILE A 3 2.21 1.35 3.12
N LYS A 4 1.81 2.19 4.10
CA LYS A 4 1.69 3.64 3.91
C LYS A 4 3.09 4.24 3.95
N ILE A 5 3.51 4.85 2.84
CA ILE A 5 4.79 5.56 2.76
C ILE A 5 4.53 7.00 2.26
N PRO A 6 5.32 7.99 2.69
CA PRO A 6 5.21 9.35 2.17
C PRO A 6 5.35 9.37 0.65
N ASP A 7 4.55 10.18 -0.04
CA ASP A 7 4.51 10.24 -1.51
C ASP A 7 5.88 10.61 -2.12
N ALA A 8 6.72 11.35 -1.38
CA ALA A 8 8.07 11.76 -1.78
C ALA A 8 9.18 10.80 -1.35
N LEU A 9 8.87 9.59 -0.88
CA LEU A 9 9.88 8.63 -0.42
C LEU A 9 10.61 8.00 -1.62
N PRO A 10 11.95 8.14 -1.75
CA PRO A 10 12.73 7.53 -2.83
C PRO A 10 12.60 6.00 -2.88
N ALA A 11 12.27 5.38 -1.75
CA ALA A 11 12.07 3.94 -1.64
C ALA A 11 10.84 3.43 -2.41
N LYS A 12 9.94 4.30 -2.89
CA LYS A 12 8.78 3.89 -3.70
C LYS A 12 9.18 3.09 -4.93
N GLU A 13 10.25 3.52 -5.61
CA GLU A 13 10.77 2.85 -6.81
C GLU A 13 11.43 1.52 -6.49
N VAL A 14 12.18 1.45 -5.38
CA VAL A 14 12.83 0.22 -4.89
C VAL A 14 11.79 -0.82 -4.50
N LEU A 15 10.79 -0.43 -3.71
CA LEU A 15 9.72 -1.31 -3.25
C LEU A 15 8.85 -1.82 -4.42
N ALA A 16 8.60 -0.98 -5.43
CA ALA A 16 7.92 -1.40 -6.65
C ALA A 16 8.72 -2.46 -7.43
N GLY A 17 10.05 -2.35 -7.47
CA GLY A 17 10.93 -3.36 -8.08
C GLY A 17 10.95 -4.70 -7.34
N GLU A 18 10.63 -4.70 -6.05
CA GLU A 18 10.58 -5.90 -5.20
C GLU A 18 9.18 -6.55 -5.14
N ASN A 19 8.23 -6.13 -5.98
CA ASN A 19 6.81 -6.55 -5.92
C ASN A 19 6.13 -6.20 -4.58
N ILE A 20 6.63 -5.19 -3.85
CA ILE A 20 6.01 -4.70 -2.62
C ILE A 20 4.99 -3.62 -2.99
N PHE A 21 3.71 -3.93 -2.76
CA PHE A 21 2.62 -2.99 -3.01
C PHE A 21 2.64 -1.85 -1.99
N VAL A 22 3.08 -0.68 -2.45
CA VAL A 22 3.02 0.60 -1.74
C VAL A 22 1.79 1.39 -2.18
N MET A 23 1.17 2.12 -1.25
CA MET A 23 0.04 2.98 -1.54
C MET A 23 0.33 4.40 -1.08
N ASP A 24 0.07 5.35 -1.97
CA ASP A 24 0.16 6.78 -1.66
C ASP A 24 -0.80 7.15 -0.53
N GLU A 25 -0.35 8.04 0.36
CA GLU A 25 -1.12 8.42 1.56
C GLU A 25 -2.50 8.99 1.19
N SER A 26 -2.57 9.67 0.04
CA SER A 26 -3.80 10.21 -0.55
C SER A 26 -4.86 9.14 -0.87
N HIS A 27 -4.45 7.92 -1.24
CA HIS A 27 -5.36 6.82 -1.55
C HIS A 27 -5.71 5.94 -0.34
N ALA A 28 -4.95 6.07 0.77
CA ALA A 28 -5.08 5.21 1.93
C ALA A 28 -6.39 5.41 2.73
N TYR A 29 -7.09 6.53 2.56
CA TYR A 29 -8.30 6.86 3.34
C TYR A 29 -9.57 6.10 2.94
N ARG A 30 -9.59 5.44 1.78
CA ARG A 30 -10.82 4.87 1.20
C ARG A 30 -10.96 3.35 1.37
N GLN A 31 -10.10 2.71 2.16
CA GLN A 31 -10.08 1.25 2.20
C GLN A 31 -11.23 0.65 3.01
N ASP A 32 -12.21 0.08 2.32
CA ASP A 32 -13.24 -0.80 2.89
C ASP A 32 -12.65 -2.19 3.19
N ILE A 33 -11.93 -2.30 4.31
CA ILE A 33 -11.41 -3.58 4.80
C ILE A 33 -12.60 -4.44 5.25
N ARG A 34 -12.79 -5.57 4.57
CA ARG A 34 -13.84 -6.55 4.92
C ARG A 34 -13.22 -7.83 5.47
N PRO A 35 -13.93 -8.56 6.36
CA PRO A 35 -13.45 -9.84 6.89
C PRO A 35 -13.25 -10.85 5.77
N LEU A 36 -12.12 -11.56 5.80
CA LEU A 36 -11.90 -12.72 4.92
C LEU A 36 -12.77 -13.88 5.40
N ARG A 37 -13.57 -14.45 4.49
CA ARG A 37 -14.24 -15.73 4.73
C ARG A 37 -13.34 -16.82 4.15
N ILE A 38 -12.61 -17.49 5.02
CA ILE A 38 -11.86 -18.70 4.67
C ILE A 38 -12.76 -19.88 5.03
N GLY A 39 -13.10 -20.69 4.03
CA GLY A 39 -13.87 -21.93 4.16
C GLY A 39 -13.03 -23.13 3.82
#